data_AF-A0A418VAA9-F1
#
_entry.id   AF-A0A418VAA9-F1
#
_cell.length_a   1.000
_cell.length_b   1.000
_cell.length_c   1.000
_cell.angle_alpha   90.00
_cell.angle_beta   90.00
_cell.angle_gamma   90.00
#
_symmetry.space_group_name_H-M   'P 1'
#
loop_
_entity.id
_entity.type
_entity.pdbx_description
1 polymer ?
#
loop_
_entity_poly.entity_id
_entity_poly.type
_entity_poly.pdbx_seq_one_letter_code
_entity_poly.pdbx_strand_id
1 'polypeptide(L)'
;MEYYAFTEQEMEVVPWLAQMLDGSEFQILHQVVNEFGTPNITVSGLIRIELHVANVAEMGAVLHWPNEHIHPEKMLVKDRDGQLLALLRELAARPGLNPAQEAQQIFDRALNWLVFGWNVLGRGERARALELLRWLQAALLRLARLAHGQTAHWLNPYRMAEQELSPAVMQRYAALTGGLDQLERCYRAAWAWLEELAHTLGLYLAPDFRRELTVTLAE
;
A
#
# COMPACT_ATOMS: atom_id res chain seq x y z
N MET A 1 14.58 -4.96 3.73
CA MET A 1 14.57 -6.05 2.72
C MET A 1 13.64 -7.11 3.24
N GLU A 2 12.88 -7.75 2.36
CA GLU A 2 11.91 -8.78 2.72
C GLU A 2 12.33 -10.11 2.07
N TYR A 3 12.31 -11.18 2.83
CA TYR A 3 12.72 -12.52 2.40
C TYR A 3 11.71 -13.57 2.86
N TYR A 4 11.56 -14.61 2.05
CA TYR A 4 10.79 -15.80 2.37
C TYR A 4 11.70 -17.01 2.29
N ALA A 5 11.69 -17.84 3.32
CA ALA A 5 12.39 -19.11 3.35
C ALA A 5 11.42 -20.25 3.65
N PHE A 6 11.52 -21.32 2.88
CA PHE A 6 10.73 -22.53 3.06
C PHE A 6 11.68 -23.65 3.48
N THR A 7 11.48 -24.19 4.69
CA THR A 7 12.38 -25.16 5.30
C THR A 7 11.62 -26.42 5.72
N GLU A 8 12.29 -27.58 5.70
CA GLU A 8 11.71 -28.82 6.23
C GLU A 8 11.65 -28.81 7.77
N GLN A 9 12.66 -28.19 8.38
CA GLN A 9 12.78 -28.05 9.82
C GLN A 9 12.26 -26.69 10.27
N GLU A 10 11.59 -26.67 11.41
CA GLU A 10 11.23 -25.42 12.08
C GLU A 10 12.51 -24.65 12.44
N MET A 11 12.48 -23.34 12.21
CA MET A 11 13.64 -22.47 12.40
C MET A 11 13.21 -21.21 13.12
N GLU A 12 13.84 -20.94 14.26
CA GLU A 12 13.73 -19.64 14.91
C GLU A 12 14.59 -18.62 14.18
N VAL A 13 13.94 -17.62 13.57
CA VAL A 13 14.58 -16.61 12.71
C VAL A 13 15.71 -15.87 13.42
N VAL A 14 15.48 -15.40 14.65
CA VAL A 14 16.42 -14.54 15.36
C VAL A 14 17.71 -15.29 15.74
N PRO A 15 17.66 -16.45 16.43
CA PRO A 15 18.87 -17.20 16.74
C PRO A 15 19.66 -17.60 15.49
N TRP A 16 18.95 -18.03 14.44
CA TRP A 16 19.58 -18.37 13.17
C TRP A 16 20.30 -17.15 12.55
N LEU A 17 19.64 -15.99 12.51
CA LEU A 17 20.22 -14.78 11.96
C LEU A 17 21.42 -14.31 12.80
N ALA A 18 21.32 -14.35 14.13
CA ALA A 18 22.42 -14.02 15.03
C ALA A 18 23.66 -14.88 14.75
N GLN A 19 23.46 -16.18 14.52
CA GLN A 19 24.53 -17.10 14.13
C GLN A 19 25.12 -16.75 12.75
N MET A 20 24.29 -16.40 11.77
CA MET A 20 24.76 -16.00 10.43
C MET A 20 25.53 -14.68 10.44
N LEU A 21 25.24 -13.79 11.38
CA LEU A 21 25.91 -12.50 11.54
C LEU A 21 27.14 -12.58 12.44
N ASP A 22 27.42 -13.71 13.08
CA ASP A 22 28.59 -13.86 13.94
C ASP A 22 29.90 -13.66 13.14
N GLY A 23 30.77 -12.80 13.66
CA GLY A 23 31.99 -12.36 12.96
C GLY A 23 31.77 -11.41 11.77
N SER A 24 30.53 -11.01 11.45
CA SER A 24 30.22 -9.98 10.46
C SER A 24 30.27 -8.56 11.07
N GLU A 25 30.21 -7.53 10.23
CA GLU A 25 30.09 -6.13 10.68
C GLU A 25 28.69 -5.77 11.21
N PHE A 26 27.69 -6.62 10.97
CA PHE A 26 26.31 -6.37 11.35
C PHE A 26 26.00 -6.96 12.73
N GLN A 27 25.36 -6.16 13.59
CA GLN A 27 24.87 -6.59 14.89
C GLN A 27 23.36 -6.39 14.95
N ILE A 28 22.62 -7.32 15.56
CA ILE A 28 21.19 -7.14 15.79
C ILE A 28 21.01 -6.07 16.88
N LEU A 29 20.29 -5.00 16.55
CA LEU A 29 20.02 -3.87 17.43
C LEU A 29 18.59 -3.90 17.99
N HIS A 30 17.63 -4.40 17.22
CA HIS A 30 16.23 -4.48 17.62
C HIS A 30 15.52 -5.61 16.91
N GLN A 31 14.55 -6.22 17.58
CA GLN A 31 13.69 -7.27 17.03
C GLN A 31 12.26 -7.10 17.55
N VAL A 32 11.29 -7.34 16.66
CA VAL A 32 9.87 -7.33 16.99
C VAL A 32 9.12 -8.24 16.03
N VAL A 33 8.09 -8.92 16.50
CA VAL A 33 7.12 -9.58 15.61
C VAL A 33 6.02 -8.56 15.32
N ASN A 34 5.82 -8.22 14.05
CA ASN A 34 4.84 -7.22 13.63
C ASN A 34 3.40 -7.74 13.79
N GLU A 35 2.44 -6.88 13.47
CA GLU A 35 1.00 -7.13 13.63
C GLU A 35 0.48 -8.24 12.69
N PHE A 36 1.30 -8.69 11.74
CA PHE A 36 1.03 -9.78 10.81
C PHE A 36 1.73 -11.10 11.22
N GLY A 37 2.43 -11.12 12.35
CA GLY A 37 3.16 -12.29 12.83
C GLY A 37 4.56 -12.45 12.24
N THR A 38 5.09 -11.43 11.55
CA THR A 38 6.40 -11.51 10.89
C THR A 38 7.52 -10.91 11.73
N PRO A 39 8.66 -11.61 11.90
CA PRO A 39 9.85 -11.05 12.50
C PRO A 39 10.46 -9.90 11.69
N ASN A 40 10.49 -8.72 12.31
CA ASN A 40 11.22 -7.55 11.83
C ASN A 40 12.48 -7.36 12.69
N ILE A 41 13.64 -7.44 12.05
CA ILE A 41 14.95 -7.28 12.68
C ILE A 41 15.62 -6.01 12.16
N THR A 42 16.17 -5.20 13.05
CA THR A 42 17.03 -4.06 12.70
C THR A 42 18.46 -4.38 13.09
N VAL A 43 19.38 -4.26 12.14
CA VAL A 43 20.81 -4.48 12.37
C VAL A 43 21.61 -3.17 12.33
N SER A 44 22.90 -3.22 12.67
CA SER A 44 23.86 -2.11 12.51
C SER A 44 23.73 -1.43 11.14
N GLY A 45 23.86 -0.11 11.12
CA GLY A 45 23.55 0.71 9.95
C GLY A 45 22.05 1.00 9.77
N LEU A 46 21.21 0.63 10.76
CA LEU A 46 19.75 0.80 10.74
C LEU A 46 19.07 0.13 9.53
N ILE A 47 19.66 -0.99 9.09
CA ILE A 47 19.10 -1.80 8.01
C ILE A 47 17.99 -2.67 8.60
N ARG A 48 16.78 -2.56 8.04
CA ARG A 48 15.63 -3.39 8.43
C ARG A 48 15.52 -4.63 7.54
N ILE A 49 15.45 -5.79 8.18
CA ILE A 49 15.25 -7.11 7.58
C ILE A 49 13.90 -7.64 8.04
N GLU A 50 13.13 -8.15 7.10
CA GLU A 50 11.89 -8.89 7.32
C GLU A 50 12.12 -10.28 6.75
N LEU A 51 11.99 -11.32 7.59
CA LEU A 51 12.22 -12.71 7.19
C LEU A 51 11.03 -13.56 7.62
N HIS A 52 10.31 -14.06 6.63
CA HIS A 52 9.23 -15.04 6.81
C HIS A 52 9.82 -16.43 6.65
N VAL A 53 9.60 -17.31 7.64
CA VAL A 53 9.98 -18.72 7.55
C VAL A 53 8.73 -19.58 7.69
N ALA A 54 8.53 -20.47 6.74
CA ALA A 54 7.40 -21.39 6.68
C ALA A 54 7.87 -22.81 6.35
N ASN A 55 7.02 -23.80 6.60
CA ASN A 55 7.35 -25.17 6.24
C ASN A 55 7.36 -25.33 4.70
N VAL A 56 8.21 -26.22 4.18
CA VAL A 56 8.23 -26.54 2.74
C VAL A 56 6.86 -27.01 2.21
N ALA A 57 6.06 -27.67 3.06
CA ALA A 57 4.70 -28.08 2.72
C ALA A 57 3.74 -26.90 2.47
N GLU A 58 4.08 -25.71 2.97
CA GLU A 58 3.29 -24.48 2.80
C GLU A 58 3.75 -23.65 1.60
N MET A 59 4.79 -24.08 0.88
CA MET A 59 5.36 -23.32 -0.25
C MET A 59 4.35 -23.01 -1.35
N GLY A 60 3.32 -23.87 -1.53
CA GLY A 60 2.22 -23.61 -2.46
C GLY A 60 1.44 -22.31 -2.18
N ALA A 61 1.55 -21.73 -0.98
CA ALA A 61 0.98 -20.44 -0.63
C ALA A 61 1.52 -19.29 -1.52
N VAL A 62 2.71 -19.43 -2.12
CA VAL A 62 3.28 -18.47 -3.09
C VAL A 62 2.29 -18.16 -4.21
N LEU A 63 1.50 -19.13 -4.65
CA LEU A 63 0.52 -18.92 -5.73
C LEU A 63 -0.63 -17.99 -5.33
N HIS A 64 -0.83 -17.72 -4.04
CA HIS A 64 -1.86 -16.80 -3.54
C HIS A 64 -1.34 -15.38 -3.37
N TRP A 65 -0.04 -15.14 -3.56
CA TRP A 65 0.53 -13.80 -3.49
C TRP A 65 -0.02 -12.94 -4.64
N PRO A 66 0.06 -11.60 -4.47
CA PRO A 66 -0.13 -10.71 -5.60
C PRO A 66 0.99 -10.89 -6.63
N ASN A 67 0.66 -10.68 -7.91
CA ASN A 67 1.60 -10.89 -9.02
C ASN A 67 2.25 -9.60 -9.55
N GLU A 68 2.14 -8.48 -8.82
CA GLU A 68 2.89 -7.25 -9.15
C GLU A 68 4.40 -7.43 -8.91
N HIS A 69 5.21 -7.01 -9.89
CA HIS A 69 6.68 -7.01 -9.80
C HIS A 69 7.33 -8.35 -9.47
N ILE A 70 6.67 -9.46 -9.81
CA ILE A 70 7.26 -10.80 -9.67
C ILE A 70 8.30 -11.00 -10.77
N HIS A 71 9.56 -11.08 -10.36
CA HIS A 71 10.69 -11.33 -11.24
C HIS A 71 11.42 -12.58 -10.76
N PRO A 72 11.01 -13.79 -11.18
CA PRO A 72 11.44 -15.05 -10.58
C PRO A 72 12.96 -15.16 -10.42
N GLU A 73 13.73 -14.86 -11.48
CA GLU A 73 15.19 -14.95 -11.48
C GLU A 73 15.88 -13.93 -10.56
N LYS A 74 15.23 -12.81 -10.24
CA LYS A 74 15.76 -11.78 -9.33
C LYS A 74 15.34 -12.01 -7.88
N MET A 75 14.21 -12.68 -7.67
CA MET A 75 13.65 -12.99 -6.35
C MET A 75 14.27 -14.25 -5.76
N LEU A 76 14.71 -15.18 -6.61
CA LEU A 76 15.29 -16.45 -6.18
C LEU A 76 16.70 -16.24 -5.63
N VAL A 77 16.87 -16.43 -4.32
CA VAL A 77 18.19 -16.45 -3.67
C VAL A 77 18.79 -17.86 -3.67
N LYS A 78 17.97 -18.87 -3.38
CA LYS A 78 18.37 -20.28 -3.31
C LYS A 78 17.18 -21.17 -3.63
N ASP A 79 17.41 -22.19 -4.44
CA ASP A 79 16.45 -23.25 -4.74
C ASP A 79 17.21 -24.56 -4.97
N ARG A 80 16.85 -25.62 -4.25
CA ARG A 80 17.60 -26.89 -4.28
C ARG A 80 17.06 -27.86 -5.32
N ASP A 81 15.77 -27.82 -5.57
CA ASP A 81 15.05 -28.79 -6.40
C ASP A 81 14.22 -28.13 -7.52
N GLY A 82 14.20 -26.80 -7.58
CA GLY A 82 13.53 -26.04 -8.64
C GLY A 82 12.06 -25.75 -8.36
N GLN A 83 11.51 -26.20 -7.22
CA GLN A 83 10.10 -26.06 -6.91
C GLN A 83 9.71 -24.59 -6.71
N LEU A 84 10.54 -23.81 -5.99
CA LEU A 84 10.26 -22.40 -5.73
C LEU A 84 10.29 -21.57 -7.02
N LEU A 85 11.28 -21.82 -7.89
CA LEU A 85 11.36 -21.15 -9.19
C LEU A 85 10.14 -21.45 -10.07
N ALA A 86 9.66 -22.70 -10.06
CA ALA A 86 8.46 -23.09 -10.80
C ALA A 86 7.22 -22.32 -10.32
N LEU A 87 7.00 -22.26 -8.99
CA LEU A 87 5.89 -21.52 -8.40
C LEU A 87 5.96 -20.01 -8.68
N LEU A 88 7.15 -19.41 -8.61
CA LEU A 88 7.34 -17.99 -8.94
C LEU A 88 7.05 -17.71 -10.43
N ARG A 89 7.44 -18.60 -11.34
CA ARG A 89 7.13 -18.46 -12.77
C ARG A 89 5.65 -18.60 -13.04
N GLU A 90 4.97 -19.52 -12.36
CA GLU A 90 3.52 -19.67 -12.45
C GLU A 90 2.80 -18.41 -11.93
N LEU A 91 3.18 -17.91 -10.75
CA LEU A 91 2.66 -16.65 -10.20
C LEU A 91 2.86 -15.47 -11.18
N ALA A 92 4.05 -15.35 -11.76
CA ALA A 92 4.37 -14.30 -12.74
C ALA A 92 3.56 -14.39 -14.04
N ALA A 93 3.12 -15.59 -14.43
CA ALA A 93 2.32 -15.81 -15.63
C ALA A 93 0.83 -15.51 -15.43
N ARG A 94 0.35 -15.35 -14.19
CA ARG A 94 -1.05 -15.00 -13.91
C ARG A 94 -1.38 -13.63 -14.52
N PRO A 95 -2.62 -13.43 -15.01
CA PRO A 95 -3.08 -12.12 -15.45
C PRO A 95 -2.88 -11.08 -14.34
N GLY A 96 -2.32 -9.92 -14.69
CA GLY A 96 -2.18 -8.80 -13.78
C GLY A 96 -3.52 -8.29 -13.28
N LEU A 97 -3.49 -7.43 -12.26
CA LEU A 97 -4.67 -6.74 -11.77
C LEU A 97 -5.33 -5.92 -12.89
N ASN A 98 -6.63 -5.66 -12.77
CA ASN A 98 -7.37 -4.79 -13.67
C ASN A 98 -7.83 -3.52 -12.91
N PRO A 99 -6.95 -2.51 -12.77
CA PRO A 99 -7.24 -1.26 -12.08
C PRO A 99 -8.56 -0.58 -12.50
N ALA A 100 -8.90 -0.64 -13.80
CA ALA A 100 -10.12 -0.02 -14.32
C ALA A 100 -11.39 -0.67 -13.76
N GLN A 101 -11.37 -1.99 -13.53
CA GLN A 101 -12.51 -2.73 -12.97
C GLN A 101 -12.77 -2.38 -11.50
N GLU A 102 -11.74 -1.97 -10.76
CA GLU A 102 -11.83 -1.60 -9.35
C GLU A 102 -12.17 -0.10 -9.15
N ALA A 103 -12.07 0.72 -10.20
CA ALA A 103 -12.10 2.18 -10.09
C ALA A 103 -13.38 2.71 -9.42
N GLN A 104 -14.56 2.22 -9.83
CA GLN A 104 -15.83 2.63 -9.22
C GLN A 104 -15.88 2.27 -7.74
N GLN A 105 -15.46 1.06 -7.37
CA GLN A 105 -15.47 0.62 -5.97
C GLN A 105 -14.51 1.42 -5.10
N ILE A 106 -13.34 1.77 -5.62
CA ILE A 106 -12.37 2.65 -4.93
C ILE A 106 -12.98 4.03 -4.72
N PHE A 107 -13.63 4.58 -5.74
CA PHE A 107 -14.29 5.88 -5.67
C PHE A 107 -15.45 5.90 -4.66
N ASP A 108 -16.34 4.90 -4.70
CA ASP A 108 -17.46 4.79 -3.75
C ASP A 108 -16.97 4.69 -2.30
N ARG A 109 -15.89 3.91 -2.06
CA ARG A 109 -15.26 3.84 -0.74
C ARG A 109 -14.64 5.17 -0.33
N ALA A 110 -14.03 5.90 -1.26
CA ALA A 110 -13.48 7.23 -0.99
C ALA A 110 -14.59 8.21 -0.59
N LEU A 111 -15.72 8.23 -1.29
CA LEU A 111 -16.88 9.04 -0.93
C LEU A 111 -17.40 8.71 0.48
N ASN A 112 -17.48 7.42 0.83
CA ASN A 112 -17.84 7.01 2.19
C ASN A 112 -16.86 7.54 3.24
N TRP A 113 -15.54 7.42 2.99
CA TRP A 113 -14.53 7.95 3.90
C TRP A 113 -14.56 9.48 4.00
N LEU A 114 -14.88 10.18 2.91
CA LEU A 114 -15.04 11.63 2.88
C LEU A 114 -16.16 12.07 3.82
N VAL A 115 -17.35 11.47 3.66
CA VAL A 115 -18.51 11.77 4.51
C VAL A 115 -18.23 11.44 5.96
N PHE A 116 -17.66 10.27 6.24
CA PHE A 116 -17.37 9.86 7.61
C PHE A 116 -16.36 10.79 8.28
N GLY A 117 -15.25 11.08 7.59
CA GLY A 117 -14.21 11.96 8.06
C GLY A 117 -14.68 13.40 8.29
N TRP A 118 -15.49 13.94 7.37
CA TRP A 118 -16.07 15.27 7.51
C TRP A 118 -17.02 15.37 8.72
N ASN A 119 -17.87 14.36 8.91
CA ASN A 119 -18.80 14.34 10.03
C ASN A 119 -18.10 14.24 11.38
N VAL A 120 -17.01 13.45 11.51
CA VAL A 120 -16.26 13.39 12.77
C VAL A 120 -15.49 14.69 13.02
N LEU A 121 -15.00 15.34 11.95
CA LEU A 121 -14.37 16.66 12.03
C LEU A 121 -15.35 17.71 12.56
N GLY A 122 -16.59 17.74 12.07
CA GLY A 122 -17.64 18.65 12.52
C GLY A 122 -18.03 18.49 14.00
N ARG A 123 -17.77 17.31 14.60
CA ARG A 123 -17.94 17.07 16.05
C ARG A 123 -16.72 17.46 16.89
N GLY A 124 -15.65 17.94 16.26
CA GLY A 124 -14.39 18.27 16.93
C GLY A 124 -13.45 17.09 17.14
N GLU A 125 -13.73 15.90 16.60
CA GLU A 125 -12.86 14.71 16.70
C GLU A 125 -11.68 14.81 15.71
N ARG A 126 -10.88 15.88 15.79
CA ARG A 126 -9.86 16.23 14.79
C ARG A 126 -8.80 15.14 14.59
N ALA A 127 -8.35 14.49 15.66
CA ALA A 127 -7.39 13.39 15.55
C ALA A 127 -7.95 12.20 14.77
N ARG A 128 -9.23 11.88 14.96
CA ARG A 128 -9.93 10.83 14.20
C ARG A 128 -10.15 11.24 12.75
N ALA A 129 -10.53 12.50 12.50
CA ALA A 129 -10.63 13.03 11.15
C ALA A 129 -9.28 12.96 10.40
N LEU A 130 -8.16 13.25 11.08
CA LEU A 130 -6.82 13.10 10.51
C LEU A 130 -6.49 11.64 10.21
N GLU A 131 -6.81 10.71 11.13
CA GLU A 131 -6.62 9.28 10.92
C GLU A 131 -7.41 8.77 9.72
N LEU A 132 -8.67 9.18 9.55
CA LEU A 132 -9.51 8.79 8.42
C LEU A 132 -9.04 9.37 7.07
N LEU A 133 -8.38 10.53 7.08
CA LEU A 133 -7.89 11.19 5.86
C LEU A 133 -6.88 10.33 5.09
N ARG A 134 -6.17 9.42 5.76
CA ARG A 134 -5.25 8.47 5.11
C ARG A 134 -5.94 7.60 4.05
N TRP A 135 -7.20 7.23 4.28
CA TRP A 135 -7.95 6.36 3.38
C TRP A 135 -8.33 7.11 2.10
N LEU A 136 -8.66 8.40 2.23
CA LEU A 136 -8.89 9.29 1.10
C LEU A 136 -7.61 9.50 0.29
N GLN A 137 -6.50 9.78 0.95
CA GLN A 137 -5.19 9.94 0.29
C GLN A 137 -4.82 8.69 -0.51
N ALA A 138 -5.02 7.49 0.04
CA ALA A 138 -4.76 6.22 -0.63
C ALA A 138 -5.64 6.02 -1.87
N ALA A 139 -6.93 6.33 -1.76
CA ALA A 139 -7.88 6.17 -2.86
C ALA A 139 -7.65 7.19 -3.98
N LEU A 140 -7.47 8.47 -3.63
CA LEU A 140 -7.16 9.54 -4.58
C LEU A 140 -5.88 9.28 -5.35
N LEU A 141 -4.82 8.80 -4.69
CA LEU A 141 -3.57 8.46 -5.37
C LEU A 141 -3.73 7.27 -6.33
N ARG A 142 -4.53 6.25 -6.00
CA ARG A 142 -4.87 5.15 -6.93
C ARG A 142 -5.65 5.67 -8.13
N LEU A 143 -6.70 6.46 -7.91
CA LEU A 143 -7.49 7.03 -8.99
C LEU A 143 -6.65 7.95 -9.89
N ALA A 144 -5.76 8.75 -9.32
CA ALA A 144 -4.82 9.58 -10.09
C ALA A 144 -3.86 8.73 -10.94
N ARG A 145 -3.30 7.66 -10.37
CA ARG A 145 -2.49 6.69 -11.13
C ARG A 145 -3.25 6.12 -12.31
N LEU A 146 -4.51 5.72 -12.11
CA LEU A 146 -5.35 5.22 -13.18
C LEU A 146 -5.58 6.28 -14.27
N ALA A 147 -5.92 7.52 -13.88
CA ALA A 147 -6.16 8.63 -14.81
C ALA A 147 -4.93 9.00 -15.65
N HIS A 148 -3.73 8.75 -15.12
CA HIS A 148 -2.47 9.00 -15.81
C HIS A 148 -1.84 7.75 -16.44
N GLY A 149 -2.50 6.59 -16.40
CA GLY A 149 -1.96 5.33 -16.92
C GLY A 149 -0.74 4.77 -16.16
N GLN A 150 -0.51 5.20 -14.92
CA GLN A 150 0.64 4.85 -14.08
C GLN A 150 0.29 3.80 -13.02
N THR A 151 -0.19 2.63 -13.46
CA THR A 151 -0.74 1.59 -12.58
C THR A 151 0.23 0.45 -12.27
N ALA A 152 1.53 0.62 -12.54
CA ALA A 152 2.53 -0.41 -12.25
C ALA A 152 2.59 -0.77 -10.76
N HIS A 153 2.43 0.23 -9.88
CA HIS A 153 2.39 0.09 -8.42
C HIS A 153 0.95 0.21 -7.88
N TRP A 154 0.03 -0.66 -8.30
CA TRP A 154 -1.39 -0.51 -7.95
C TRP A 154 -1.70 -0.92 -6.50
N LEU A 155 -1.08 -1.99 -6.00
CA LEU A 155 -1.23 -2.44 -4.60
C LEU A 155 -0.67 -1.40 -3.61
N ASN A 156 0.49 -0.83 -3.93
CA ASN A 156 1.11 0.25 -3.14
C ASN A 156 1.21 1.54 -3.96
N PRO A 157 0.16 2.38 -3.97
CA PRO A 157 0.09 3.57 -4.82
C PRO A 157 1.14 4.63 -4.43
N TYR A 158 1.72 4.56 -3.24
CA TYR A 158 2.74 5.51 -2.79
C TYR A 158 4.12 5.20 -3.35
N ARG A 159 4.38 3.95 -3.73
CA ARG A 159 5.69 3.52 -4.21
C ARG A 159 6.03 4.28 -5.49
N MET A 160 7.16 4.99 -5.48
CA MET A 160 7.69 5.75 -6.63
C MET A 160 6.76 6.87 -7.14
N ALA A 161 5.77 7.30 -6.37
CA ALA A 161 4.78 8.28 -6.81
C ALA A 161 5.42 9.59 -7.32
N GLU A 162 6.42 10.11 -6.61
CA GLU A 162 7.13 11.34 -6.97
C GLU A 162 7.96 11.23 -8.26
N GLN A 163 8.29 10.01 -8.68
CA GLN A 163 9.08 9.73 -9.89
C GLN A 163 8.19 9.41 -11.10
N GLU A 164 7.01 8.85 -10.85
CA GLU A 164 6.11 8.35 -11.90
C GLU A 164 4.96 9.32 -12.21
N LEU A 165 4.56 10.17 -11.26
CA LEU A 165 3.47 11.12 -11.42
C LEU A 165 4.01 12.53 -11.66
N SER A 166 3.22 13.34 -12.37
CA SER A 166 3.62 14.72 -12.66
C SER A 166 3.69 15.58 -11.39
N PRO A 167 4.49 16.66 -11.38
CA PRO A 167 4.52 17.61 -10.28
C PRO A 167 3.13 18.19 -9.93
N ALA A 168 2.26 18.39 -10.92
CA ALA A 168 0.90 18.88 -10.71
C ALA A 168 0.05 17.89 -9.91
N VAL A 169 0.18 16.58 -10.19
CA VAL A 169 -0.51 15.53 -9.42
C VAL A 169 0.04 15.47 -7.99
N MET A 170 1.36 15.58 -7.82
CA MET A 170 1.95 15.60 -6.48
C MET A 170 1.56 16.85 -5.68
N GLN A 171 1.36 17.99 -6.34
CA GLN A 171 0.84 19.19 -5.69
C GLN A 171 -0.62 19.00 -5.23
N ARG A 172 -1.47 18.34 -6.03
CA ARG A 172 -2.83 17.94 -5.61
C ARG A 172 -2.79 17.01 -4.41
N TYR A 173 -1.90 16.02 -4.41
CA TYR A 173 -1.70 15.11 -3.28
C TYR A 173 -1.22 15.85 -2.01
N ALA A 174 -0.26 16.76 -2.13
CA ALA A 174 0.23 17.56 -1.01
C ALA A 174 -0.88 18.42 -0.37
N ALA A 175 -1.83 18.91 -1.16
CA ALA A 175 -2.98 19.65 -0.64
C ALA A 175 -3.93 18.81 0.24
N LEU A 176 -3.84 17.47 0.17
CA LEU A 176 -4.56 16.53 1.04
C LEU A 176 -3.88 16.33 2.40
N THR A 177 -2.73 16.96 2.63
CA THR A 177 -1.92 16.81 3.83
C THR A 177 -1.94 18.10 4.65
N GLY A 178 -1.87 17.97 5.97
CA GLY A 178 -1.90 19.11 6.88
C GLY A 178 -1.90 18.70 8.34
N GLY A 179 -1.62 19.68 9.20
CA GLY A 179 -1.77 19.52 10.64
C GLY A 179 -3.24 19.47 11.06
N LEU A 180 -3.47 19.26 12.36
CA LEU A 180 -4.82 19.19 12.91
C LEU A 180 -5.63 20.46 12.60
N ASP A 181 -5.02 21.63 12.49
CA ASP A 181 -5.64 22.93 12.20
C ASP A 181 -6.02 23.15 10.72
N GLN A 182 -5.63 22.24 9.83
CA GLN A 182 -5.79 22.39 8.38
C GLN A 182 -6.76 21.36 7.76
N LEU A 183 -7.45 20.58 8.59
CA LEU A 183 -8.26 19.44 8.12
C LEU A 183 -9.41 19.88 7.21
N GLU A 184 -10.09 20.98 7.50
CA GLU A 184 -11.17 21.50 6.68
C GLU A 184 -10.67 21.76 5.25
N ARG A 185 -9.49 22.38 5.09
CA ARG A 185 -8.83 22.58 3.80
C ARG A 185 -8.53 21.25 3.11
N CYS A 186 -7.98 20.28 3.84
CA CYS A 186 -7.59 18.98 3.28
C CYS A 186 -8.80 18.19 2.76
N TYR A 187 -9.91 18.18 3.50
CA TYR A 187 -11.16 17.52 3.09
C TYR A 187 -11.81 18.19 1.89
N ARG A 188 -11.79 19.53 1.81
CA ARG A 188 -12.27 20.26 0.63
C ARG A 188 -11.42 19.99 -0.61
N ALA A 189 -10.09 19.94 -0.43
CA ALA A 189 -9.17 19.57 -1.50
C ALA A 189 -9.41 18.12 -1.97
N ALA A 190 -9.67 17.19 -1.04
CA ALA A 190 -10.02 15.81 -1.36
C ALA A 190 -11.31 15.73 -2.19
N TRP A 191 -12.35 16.47 -1.81
CA TRP A 191 -13.61 16.52 -2.55
C TRP A 191 -13.43 17.07 -3.97
N ALA A 192 -12.79 18.23 -4.11
CA ALA A 192 -12.56 18.85 -5.41
C ALA A 192 -11.79 17.89 -6.35
N TRP A 193 -10.82 17.15 -5.82
CA TRP A 193 -10.06 16.20 -6.62
C TRP A 193 -10.85 14.92 -6.94
N LEU A 194 -11.67 14.42 -6.01
CA LEU A 194 -12.57 13.28 -6.25
C LEU A 194 -13.55 13.59 -7.38
N GLU A 195 -14.15 14.78 -7.38
CA GLU A 195 -15.08 15.21 -8.42
C GLU A 195 -14.41 15.28 -9.80
N GLU A 196 -13.21 15.85 -9.88
CA GLU A 196 -12.40 15.92 -11.11
C GLU A 196 -12.03 14.52 -11.64
N LEU A 197 -11.60 13.62 -10.74
CA LEU A 197 -11.24 12.25 -11.10
C LEU A 197 -12.45 11.43 -11.53
N ALA A 198 -13.60 11.60 -10.89
CA ALA A 198 -14.84 10.96 -11.30
C ALA A 198 -15.20 11.33 -12.74
N HIS A 199 -15.11 12.62 -13.07
CA HIS A 199 -15.34 13.09 -14.43
C HIS A 199 -14.31 12.50 -15.42
N THR A 200 -13.02 12.58 -15.08
CA THR A 200 -11.91 12.11 -15.93
C THR A 200 -11.99 10.62 -16.24
N LEU A 201 -12.38 9.83 -15.25
CA LEU A 201 -12.44 8.36 -15.34
C LEU A 201 -13.83 7.83 -15.74
N GLY A 202 -14.82 8.71 -15.92
CA GLY A 202 -16.19 8.31 -16.24
C GLY A 202 -16.88 7.52 -15.11
N LEU A 203 -16.53 7.81 -13.86
CA LEU A 203 -17.10 7.14 -12.69
C LEU A 203 -18.47 7.72 -12.35
N TYR A 204 -19.37 6.86 -11.91
CA TYR A 204 -20.70 7.28 -11.50
C TYR A 204 -20.65 8.01 -10.16
N LEU A 205 -21.23 9.21 -10.13
CA LEU A 205 -21.46 10.00 -8.94
C LEU A 205 -22.92 10.47 -8.97
N ALA A 206 -23.71 10.05 -7.98
CA ALA A 206 -25.13 10.40 -7.91
C ALA A 206 -25.31 11.93 -7.87
N PRO A 207 -26.15 12.52 -8.75
CA PRO A 207 -26.27 13.99 -8.86
C PRO A 207 -26.69 14.69 -7.57
N ASP A 208 -27.61 14.10 -6.81
CA ASP A 208 -28.07 14.69 -5.55
C ASP A 208 -26.99 14.60 -4.47
N PHE A 209 -26.25 13.49 -4.41
CA PHE A 209 -25.12 13.34 -3.50
C PHE A 209 -23.98 14.32 -3.81
N ARG A 210 -23.69 14.53 -5.10
CA ARG A 210 -22.75 15.57 -5.56
C ARG A 210 -23.18 16.95 -5.09
N ARG A 211 -24.46 17.30 -5.27
CA ARG A 211 -25.00 18.60 -4.88
C ARG A 211 -24.85 18.81 -3.38
N GLU A 212 -25.23 17.82 -2.58
CA GLU A 212 -25.17 17.89 -1.12
C GLU A 212 -23.72 18.05 -0.63
N LEU A 213 -22.78 17.22 -1.11
CA LEU A 213 -21.37 17.34 -0.77
C LEU A 213 -20.79 18.71 -1.15
N THR A 214 -21.08 19.21 -2.36
CA THR A 214 -20.58 20.52 -2.79
C THR A 214 -21.08 21.66 -1.91
N VAL A 215 -22.33 21.63 -1.46
CA VAL A 215 -22.87 22.63 -0.53
C VAL A 215 -22.21 22.48 0.85
N THR A 216 -22.20 21.28 1.40
CA THR A 216 -21.65 21.00 2.74
C THR A 216 -20.15 21.30 2.87
N LEU A 217 -19.39 21.13 1.78
CA LEU A 217 -17.94 21.39 1.74
C LEU A 217 -17.61 22.78 1.15
N ALA A 218 -18.58 23.62 0.83
CA ALA A 218 -18.36 25.02 0.43
C ALA A 218 -18.42 26.00 1.61
N GLU A 219 -19.21 25.66 2.64
CA GLU A 219 -19.30 26.36 3.94
C GLU A 219 -18.14 25.98 4.86
#